data_AF-A0A7S4R911-F1
#
_entry.id   AF-A0A7S4R911-F1
#
_cell.length_a   1.000
_cell.length_b   1.000
_cell.length_c   1.000
_cell.angle_alpha   90.00
_cell.angle_beta   90.00
_cell.angle_gamma   90.00
#
_symmetry.space_group_name_H-M   'P 1'
#
loop_
_entity.id
_entity.type
_entity.pdbx_description
1 polymer ?
#
loop_
_entity_poly.entity_id
_entity_poly.type
_entity_poly.pdbx_seq_one_letter_code
_entity_poly.pdbx_strand_id
1 'polypeptide(L)'
;MGPVPAVLAACAIGLLGASAGTMLGTDAQCEEGCGAALEGDPGGTSLLQSKRMSSRLNVELSEDPAEGVTEDDRASVERGESTSQLRVMAEEALARARAEADAEVAAEERELSLAGVPVSGEFSAPGSALVQIEGESRARAGSCLPSMSDRGDAGYSDMYRGWYDVQGCGRCHDYCRWVGGAGSGGNPENVLEHQDAWGAWSWWSCRLAGGTDIHSPRGHFSSWTLRKCAGEGEPVPVGCWSSSTNRADAGYVDAYRGWYDVQGCGKCNDYCRWVGGAGSGGDPLRRLELQSAQGSWGWWSCRLAGSNQTHTPRGHFSSWALARCSGEGADAAAAPPPSSPYVPGQPGAAWTEEEMLAVRAKLHRVFTEGHAVYHELGLPVPEEFWTSAPNAAKALRLGFHDCLRYADGTGGCDGCLDWNGVGVRYPRDSLAKGLYPVAGDGHNNGMGPTVETLEAIYTDRGFPSRTPLMPRSLQETGKSRADLWAFATLVAVEYSMALNNAACDAPAAFKAQPWRQCHPREGESDCSVAAPRAFSFRTGRRDCVSTGYPWKTTSSPSFMTNRTEEHPDPGTNGHGTVDFFRRTFGFTARETVAVM
;
A
#
# COMPACT_ATOMS: atom_id res chain seq x y z
N MET A 1 -5.74 -65.65 3.25
CA MET A 1 -4.35 -66.10 3.01
C MET A 1 -3.44 -64.92 3.32
N GLY A 2 -2.70 -64.97 4.43
CA GLY A 2 -1.77 -63.91 4.85
C GLY A 2 -0.40 -64.05 4.18
N PRO A 3 0.69 -63.47 4.75
CA PRO A 3 0.74 -62.56 5.90
C PRO A 3 1.67 -61.33 5.72
N VAL A 4 1.62 -60.45 6.73
CA VAL A 4 2.57 -59.36 7.07
C VAL A 4 3.80 -59.95 7.82
N PRO A 5 4.94 -59.23 8.00
CA PRO A 5 5.19 -58.49 9.27
C PRO A 5 5.90 -57.11 9.04
N ALA A 6 5.57 -56.02 9.75
CA ALA A 6 5.87 -55.62 11.15
C ALA A 6 7.39 -55.56 11.45
N VAL A 7 8.00 -54.66 12.24
CA VAL A 7 7.69 -53.47 13.06
C VAL A 7 9.08 -52.91 13.49
N LEU A 8 9.26 -51.60 13.70
CA LEU A 8 9.92 -51.02 14.90
C LEU A 8 10.06 -49.50 14.83
N ALA A 9 9.52 -48.85 15.86
CA ALA A 9 9.74 -47.45 16.22
C ALA A 9 10.91 -47.34 17.22
N ALA A 10 11.68 -46.26 17.13
CA ALA A 10 12.48 -45.75 18.25
C ALA A 10 12.56 -44.21 18.19
N CYS A 11 12.15 -43.58 19.29
CA CYS A 11 12.29 -42.17 19.60
C CYS A 11 13.71 -41.90 20.13
N ALA A 12 14.38 -40.83 19.70
CA ALA A 12 15.45 -40.20 20.46
C ALA A 12 15.64 -38.72 20.06
N ILE A 13 15.80 -37.91 21.09
CA ILE A 13 16.00 -36.46 21.16
C ILE A 13 17.34 -36.05 20.54
N GLY A 14 17.39 -34.92 19.82
CA GLY A 14 18.63 -34.35 19.30
C GLY A 14 18.52 -32.87 18.92
N LEU A 15 19.06 -32.02 19.79
CA LEU A 15 19.38 -30.60 19.58
C LEU A 15 20.45 -30.40 18.48
N LEU A 16 20.52 -29.17 17.96
CA LEU A 16 21.61 -28.48 17.23
C LEU A 16 21.68 -28.59 15.70
N GLY A 17 21.80 -27.41 15.08
CA GLY A 17 22.90 -27.13 14.16
C GLY A 17 22.57 -27.13 12.67
N ALA A 18 22.20 -25.97 12.15
CA ALA A 18 22.33 -25.70 10.71
C ALA A 18 23.82 -25.67 10.34
N SER A 19 24.28 -26.65 9.57
CA SER A 19 25.60 -26.65 8.93
C SER A 19 25.45 -26.25 7.46
N ALA A 20 26.13 -25.16 7.11
CA ALA A 20 26.40 -24.74 5.75
C ALA A 20 27.19 -25.81 4.99
N GLY A 21 26.76 -26.10 3.76
CA GLY A 21 27.44 -26.97 2.81
C GLY A 21 28.13 -26.12 1.74
N THR A 22 29.45 -26.03 1.86
CA THR A 22 30.43 -25.38 0.99
C THR A 22 30.46 -26.00 -0.40
N MET A 23 30.57 -25.16 -1.45
CA MET A 23 31.20 -25.54 -2.72
C MET A 23 32.31 -24.53 -2.98
N LEU A 24 33.55 -25.01 -2.84
CA LEU A 24 34.79 -24.30 -3.11
C LEU A 24 35.01 -24.23 -4.62
N GLY A 25 35.28 -23.03 -5.12
CA GLY A 25 35.91 -22.77 -6.40
C GLY A 25 36.79 -21.53 -6.22
N THR A 26 38.07 -21.77 -5.93
CA THR A 26 39.10 -20.75 -5.80
C THR A 26 39.43 -20.16 -7.16
N ASP A 27 39.46 -18.82 -7.26
CA ASP A 27 40.61 -18.13 -7.85
C ASP A 27 40.67 -16.70 -7.32
N ALA A 28 41.82 -16.39 -6.72
CA ALA A 28 42.21 -15.10 -6.23
C ALA A 28 43.09 -14.43 -7.29
N GLN A 29 42.71 -13.24 -7.75
CA GLN A 29 43.62 -12.19 -8.24
C GLN A 29 42.79 -10.96 -8.61
N CYS A 30 42.79 -9.96 -7.71
CA CYS A 30 42.61 -8.54 -7.99
C CYS A 30 42.96 -7.80 -6.69
N GLU A 31 44.23 -7.90 -6.31
CA GLU A 31 44.86 -6.88 -5.47
C GLU A 31 45.59 -5.91 -6.40
N GLU A 32 45.56 -4.63 -6.02
CA GLU A 32 46.22 -3.46 -6.63
C GLU A 32 45.59 -2.89 -7.91
N GLY A 33 44.92 -1.74 -7.72
CA GLY A 33 44.37 -0.96 -8.83
C GLY A 33 43.72 0.35 -8.45
N CYS A 34 44.21 1.05 -7.42
CA CYS A 34 43.88 2.46 -7.18
C CYS A 34 45.11 3.22 -6.65
N GLY A 35 45.71 4.01 -7.54
CA GLY A 35 46.59 5.13 -7.19
C GLY A 35 48.10 4.92 -7.38
N ALA A 36 48.66 5.41 -8.48
CA ALA A 36 49.85 6.26 -8.50
C ALA A 36 50.22 6.65 -9.94
N ALA A 37 50.39 7.95 -10.17
CA ALA A 37 51.11 8.50 -11.32
C ALA A 37 52.63 8.42 -11.07
N LEU A 38 53.44 8.27 -12.13
CA LEU A 38 54.61 9.10 -12.49
C LEU A 38 55.45 8.43 -13.63
N GLU A 39 55.71 9.23 -14.66
CA GLU A 39 56.89 9.36 -15.55
C GLU A 39 57.70 8.13 -16.04
N GLY A 40 57.92 8.07 -17.37
CA GLY A 40 59.22 7.67 -17.96
C GLY A 40 59.30 6.51 -18.96
N ASP A 41 58.96 6.77 -20.24
CA ASP A 41 59.66 6.41 -21.51
C ASP A 41 60.09 4.94 -21.84
N PRO A 42 60.60 4.62 -23.06
CA PRO A 42 59.85 4.32 -24.29
C PRO A 42 60.02 2.88 -24.81
N GLY A 43 59.14 2.49 -25.75
CA GLY A 43 59.50 1.55 -26.81
C GLY A 43 58.53 0.38 -27.01
N GLY A 44 58.05 0.22 -28.24
CA GLY A 44 57.39 -1.03 -28.67
C GLY A 44 56.17 -0.83 -29.56
N THR A 45 56.43 -0.45 -30.80
CA THR A 45 55.48 -0.41 -31.92
C THR A 45 54.67 -1.71 -32.12
N SER A 46 53.35 -1.59 -32.27
CA SER A 46 52.60 -2.35 -33.29
C SER A 46 51.28 -1.67 -33.66
N LEU A 47 51.33 -1.04 -34.83
CA LEU A 47 50.28 -0.60 -35.74
C LEU A 47 48.96 -1.40 -35.70
N LEU A 48 47.85 -0.70 -35.44
CA LEU A 48 46.62 -0.84 -36.24
C LEU A 48 45.98 0.55 -36.41
N GLN A 49 45.83 0.92 -37.68
CA GLN A 49 45.41 2.22 -38.16
C GLN A 49 43.91 2.46 -37.87
N SER A 50 43.58 3.62 -37.29
CA SER A 50 42.29 4.27 -37.55
C SER A 50 42.55 5.71 -37.99
N LYS A 51 42.09 5.99 -39.21
CA LYS A 51 42.23 7.26 -39.92
C LYS A 51 41.51 8.38 -39.15
N ARG A 52 42.25 9.40 -38.74
CA ARG A 52 41.70 10.74 -38.53
C ARG A 52 41.24 11.28 -39.89
N MET A 53 39.94 11.48 -40.06
CA MET A 53 39.43 12.44 -41.03
C MET A 53 38.95 13.68 -40.28
N SER A 54 39.79 14.70 -40.35
CA SER A 54 39.42 16.09 -40.10
C SER A 54 38.63 16.58 -41.31
N SER A 55 37.33 16.78 -41.18
CA SER A 55 36.55 17.55 -42.15
C SER A 55 36.03 18.81 -41.47
N ARG A 56 36.63 19.93 -41.88
CA ARG A 56 36.11 21.29 -41.66
C ARG A 56 34.72 21.36 -42.28
N LEU A 57 33.71 21.72 -41.49
CA LEU A 57 32.45 22.23 -42.01
C LEU A 57 32.38 23.71 -41.63
N ASN A 58 32.45 24.58 -42.63
CA ASN A 58 32.09 25.98 -42.50
C ASN A 58 30.57 26.02 -42.24
N VAL A 59 30.16 26.57 -41.11
CA VAL A 59 28.78 27.00 -40.90
C VAL A 59 28.83 28.51 -40.71
N GLU A 60 28.21 29.22 -41.64
CA GLU A 60 27.96 30.66 -41.56
C GLU A 60 27.11 30.93 -40.30
N LEU A 61 27.64 31.78 -39.42
CA LEU A 61 26.93 32.31 -38.27
C LEU A 61 25.93 33.35 -38.77
N SER A 62 24.63 33.04 -38.68
CA SER A 62 23.58 34.06 -38.63
C SER A 62 23.50 34.56 -37.19
N GLU A 63 23.92 35.79 -36.99
CA GLU A 63 23.81 36.54 -35.75
C GLU A 63 22.35 36.99 -35.56
N ASP A 64 21.75 36.67 -34.41
CA ASP A 64 20.88 37.58 -33.67
C ASP A 64 20.80 37.11 -32.19
N PRO A 65 20.80 38.04 -31.20
CA PRO A 65 21.24 37.74 -29.85
C PRO A 65 20.07 37.45 -28.90
N ALA A 66 20.25 36.45 -28.04
CA ALA A 66 19.49 36.34 -26.80
C ALA A 66 20.02 37.38 -25.81
N GLU A 67 19.12 38.25 -25.36
CA GLU A 67 19.35 39.19 -24.26
C GLU A 67 19.73 38.43 -22.97
N GLY A 68 20.79 38.87 -22.29
CA GLY A 68 21.05 38.50 -20.89
C GLY A 68 22.44 38.01 -20.51
N VAL A 69 23.47 38.13 -21.36
CA VAL A 69 24.86 37.89 -20.94
C VAL A 69 25.58 39.23 -20.90
N THR A 70 25.96 39.68 -19.70
CA THR A 70 26.74 40.92 -19.53
C THR A 70 28.18 40.71 -20.01
N GLU A 71 28.80 41.76 -20.56
CA GLU A 71 30.17 41.74 -21.11
C GLU A 71 31.25 41.23 -20.12
N ASP A 72 30.95 41.22 -18.81
CA ASP A 72 31.89 40.79 -17.77
C ASP A 72 32.08 39.25 -17.73
N ASP A 73 31.06 38.46 -18.10
CA ASP A 73 31.13 36.99 -18.05
C ASP A 73 32.02 36.40 -19.16
N ARG A 74 32.21 37.14 -20.25
CA ARG A 74 33.04 36.72 -21.39
C ARG A 74 34.53 36.94 -21.15
N ALA A 75 34.91 37.73 -20.14
CA ALA A 75 36.30 38.13 -19.86
C ALA A 75 37.04 37.21 -18.87
N SER A 76 36.38 36.21 -18.27
CA SER A 76 36.96 35.35 -17.23
C SER A 76 37.62 34.09 -17.78
N VAL A 77 37.23 33.65 -18.98
CA VAL A 77 37.77 32.43 -19.61
C VAL A 77 39.13 32.69 -20.31
N GLU A 78 39.44 33.94 -20.66
CA GLU A 78 40.70 34.28 -21.36
C GLU A 78 41.87 34.64 -20.43
N ARG A 79 41.69 34.67 -19.09
CA ARG A 79 42.71 35.16 -18.14
C ARG A 79 43.42 34.11 -17.27
N GLY A 80 43.21 32.82 -17.50
CA GLY A 80 44.00 31.76 -16.84
C GLY A 80 43.99 31.87 -15.31
N GLU A 81 42.81 32.07 -14.73
CA GLU A 81 42.68 32.24 -13.28
C GLU A 81 42.86 30.91 -12.54
N SER A 82 43.54 30.97 -11.40
CA SER A 82 43.88 29.79 -10.58
C SER A 82 42.63 29.13 -10.00
N THR A 83 42.69 27.82 -9.74
CA THR A 83 41.61 27.05 -9.09
C THR A 83 41.14 27.64 -7.76
N SER A 84 41.98 28.40 -7.05
CA SER A 84 41.59 29.14 -5.85
C SER A 84 40.66 30.33 -6.14
N GLN A 85 40.82 31.02 -7.27
CA GLN A 85 39.95 32.15 -7.63
C GLN A 85 38.56 31.67 -8.07
N LEU A 86 38.49 30.57 -8.83
CA LEU A 86 37.22 29.92 -9.18
C LEU A 86 36.45 29.45 -7.93
N ARG A 87 37.17 28.98 -6.89
CA ARG A 87 36.53 28.57 -5.62
C ARG A 87 35.94 29.76 -4.87
N VAL A 88 36.63 30.89 -4.83
CA VAL A 88 36.13 32.12 -4.20
C VAL A 88 34.89 32.64 -4.96
N MET A 89 34.91 32.64 -6.29
CA MET A 89 33.75 33.05 -7.09
C MET A 89 32.55 32.10 -6.88
N ALA A 90 32.78 30.79 -6.76
CA ALA A 90 31.72 29.83 -6.47
C ALA A 90 31.14 30.00 -5.05
N GLU A 91 31.99 30.28 -4.05
CA GLU A 91 31.56 30.57 -2.67
C GLU A 91 30.73 31.87 -2.61
N GLU A 92 31.13 32.91 -3.35
CA GLU A 92 30.40 34.17 -3.45
C GLU A 92 29.06 34.02 -4.19
N ALA A 93 29.01 33.23 -5.27
CA ALA A 93 27.77 32.92 -5.98
C ALA A 93 26.79 32.12 -5.11
N LEU A 94 27.29 31.16 -4.32
CA LEU A 94 26.48 30.41 -3.36
C LEU A 94 25.95 31.30 -2.23
N ALA A 95 26.75 32.27 -1.76
CA ALA A 95 26.32 33.23 -0.76
C ALA A 95 25.21 34.16 -1.29
N ARG A 96 25.31 34.61 -2.54
CA ARG A 96 24.25 35.40 -3.20
C ARG A 96 22.95 34.61 -3.36
N ALA A 97 23.03 33.37 -3.83
CA ALA A 97 21.86 32.51 -3.98
C ALA A 97 21.16 32.23 -2.64
N ARG A 98 21.91 32.08 -1.53
CA ARG A 98 21.33 31.96 -0.19
C ARG A 98 20.63 33.24 0.25
N ALA A 99 21.23 34.41 0.01
CA ALA A 99 20.63 35.68 0.37
C ALA A 99 19.34 35.96 -0.42
N GLU A 100 19.25 35.54 -1.68
CA GLU A 100 18.03 35.63 -2.49
C GLU A 100 16.93 34.69 -1.96
N ALA A 101 17.27 33.44 -1.61
CA ALA A 101 16.31 32.50 -1.00
C ALA A 101 15.79 32.99 0.36
N ASP A 102 16.67 33.53 1.21
CA ASP A 102 16.28 34.10 2.51
C ASP A 102 15.38 35.34 2.33
N ALA A 103 15.59 36.12 1.27
CA ALA A 103 14.74 37.27 0.94
C ALA A 103 13.35 36.85 0.43
N GLU A 104 13.25 35.77 -0.34
CA GLU A 104 11.96 35.20 -0.76
C GLU A 104 11.15 34.67 0.43
N VAL A 105 11.79 33.94 1.35
CA VAL A 105 11.15 33.46 2.59
C VAL A 105 10.67 34.64 3.45
N ALA A 106 11.49 35.69 3.60
CA ALA A 106 11.10 36.88 4.34
C ALA A 106 9.95 37.65 3.67
N ALA A 107 9.84 37.62 2.33
CA ALA A 107 8.72 38.20 1.61
C ALA A 107 7.42 37.41 1.81
N GLU A 108 7.50 36.08 1.84
CA GLU A 108 6.37 35.17 2.08
C GLU A 108 5.86 35.28 3.53
N GLU A 109 6.76 35.37 4.51
CA GLU A 109 6.40 35.64 5.92
C GLU A 109 5.73 37.01 6.09
N ARG A 110 6.14 38.01 5.31
CA ARG A 110 5.53 39.35 5.33
C ARG A 110 4.13 39.34 4.73
N GLU A 111 3.90 38.61 3.63
CA GLU A 111 2.55 38.39 3.07
C GLU A 111 1.63 37.66 4.05
N LEU A 112 2.12 36.63 4.76
CA LEU A 112 1.36 35.95 5.82
C LEU A 112 1.02 36.89 7.00
N SER A 113 1.91 37.82 7.34
CA SER A 113 1.62 38.82 8.40
C SER A 113 0.58 39.87 7.97
N LEU A 114 0.54 40.23 6.67
CA LEU A 114 -0.45 41.15 6.12
C LEU A 114 -1.82 40.50 5.90
N ALA A 115 -1.87 39.17 5.76
CA ALA A 115 -3.11 38.39 5.68
C ALA A 115 -3.83 38.22 7.03
N GLY A 116 -3.26 38.70 8.14
CA GLY A 116 -3.94 38.79 9.43
C GLY A 116 -4.31 37.45 10.08
N VAL A 117 -3.61 36.36 9.73
CA VAL A 117 -3.84 35.03 10.34
C VAL A 117 -3.03 34.91 11.63
N PRO A 118 -3.65 34.81 12.81
CA PRO A 118 -2.91 34.70 14.06
C PRO A 118 -2.39 33.27 14.27
N VAL A 119 -1.08 33.14 14.46
CA VAL A 119 -0.42 31.91 14.91
C VAL A 119 -0.36 31.94 16.44
N SER A 120 -1.29 31.21 17.07
CA SER A 120 -1.25 30.57 18.41
C SER A 120 -2.60 30.69 19.14
N GLY A 121 -3.07 29.57 19.70
CA GLY A 121 -4.14 29.55 20.70
C GLY A 121 -5.32 28.62 20.40
N GLU A 122 -5.36 27.51 21.15
CA GLU A 122 -6.52 26.70 21.57
C GLU A 122 -7.91 27.10 21.03
N PHE A 123 -8.51 26.21 20.23
CA PHE A 123 -9.90 26.36 19.80
C PHE A 123 -10.88 25.87 20.88
N SER A 124 -11.45 26.84 21.59
CA SER A 124 -12.75 26.72 22.25
C SER A 124 -13.80 27.41 21.36
N ALA A 125 -14.95 26.76 21.17
CA ALA A 125 -15.99 27.18 20.23
C ALA A 125 -16.76 28.45 20.68
N PRO A 126 -17.28 29.22 19.70
CA PRO A 126 -18.63 29.76 19.77
C PRO A 126 -19.39 29.44 18.46
N GLY A 127 -20.72 29.29 18.40
CA GLY A 127 -21.76 30.02 19.12
C GLY A 127 -22.63 30.76 18.10
N SER A 128 -23.55 30.03 17.47
CA SER A 128 -24.85 30.42 16.89
C SER A 128 -25.07 31.84 16.32
N ALA A 129 -25.40 31.92 15.03
CA ALA A 129 -26.40 32.87 14.51
C ALA A 129 -27.27 32.21 13.44
N LEU A 130 -28.57 32.15 13.74
CA LEU A 130 -29.67 31.63 12.92
C LEU A 130 -29.98 32.55 11.72
N VAL A 131 -30.16 31.95 10.54
CA VAL A 131 -31.14 32.43 9.56
C VAL A 131 -31.91 31.21 9.05
N GLN A 132 -33.22 31.23 9.27
CA GLN A 132 -34.18 30.23 8.82
C GLN A 132 -34.42 30.37 7.31
N ILE A 133 -34.32 29.26 6.58
CA ILE A 133 -35.10 29.03 5.36
C ILE A 133 -35.65 27.60 5.46
N GLU A 134 -36.98 27.51 5.52
CA GLU A 134 -37.77 26.28 5.51
C GLU A 134 -37.75 25.66 4.11
N GLY A 135 -37.65 24.32 4.03
CA GLY A 135 -37.67 23.61 2.75
C GLY A 135 -37.11 22.17 2.83
N GLU A 136 -37.83 21.32 3.57
CA GLU A 136 -38.00 19.87 3.40
C GLU A 136 -36.82 18.93 3.05
N SER A 137 -36.64 17.96 3.96
CA SER A 137 -36.12 16.58 3.76
C SER A 137 -34.60 16.32 3.78
N ARG A 138 -34.00 16.38 4.99
CA ARG A 138 -32.93 15.45 5.39
C ARG A 138 -32.95 15.26 6.91
N ALA A 139 -33.46 14.12 7.37
CA ALA A 139 -33.55 13.80 8.80
C ALA A 139 -32.15 13.68 9.42
N ARG A 140 -31.94 14.41 10.52
CA ARG A 140 -30.77 14.39 11.41
C ARG A 140 -30.70 13.07 12.18
N ALA A 141 -29.49 12.61 12.47
CA ALA A 141 -29.21 11.78 13.63
C ALA A 141 -29.64 12.53 14.91
N GLY A 142 -30.42 11.91 15.81
CA GLY A 142 -30.57 12.44 17.17
C GLY A 142 -31.88 12.29 17.96
N SER A 143 -32.90 11.50 17.56
CA SER A 143 -34.03 11.21 18.47
C SER A 143 -34.59 9.81 18.29
N CYS A 144 -34.60 9.02 19.36
CA CYS A 144 -35.25 7.70 19.40
C CYS A 144 -36.77 7.82 19.20
N LEU A 145 -37.34 6.96 18.36
CA LEU A 145 -38.78 6.76 18.32
C LEU A 145 -39.21 6.06 19.62
N PRO A 146 -40.41 6.40 20.13
CA PRO A 146 -40.92 5.78 21.36
C PRO A 146 -41.21 4.29 21.12
N SER A 147 -41.07 3.50 22.18
CA SER A 147 -41.47 2.10 22.17
C SER A 147 -42.97 1.97 21.92
N MET A 148 -43.35 0.91 21.23
CA MET A 148 -44.76 0.64 20.96
C MET A 148 -45.50 0.29 22.27
N SER A 149 -46.62 0.98 22.49
CA SER A 149 -47.45 0.85 23.70
C SER A 149 -48.18 -0.49 23.80
N ASP A 150 -48.52 -1.11 22.66
CA ASP A 150 -49.11 -2.45 22.65
C ASP A 150 -48.09 -3.47 23.16
N ARG A 151 -48.51 -4.29 24.13
CA ARG A 151 -47.69 -5.33 24.76
C ARG A 151 -48.09 -6.76 24.32
N GLY A 152 -48.96 -6.89 23.32
CA GLY A 152 -49.44 -8.17 22.79
C GLY A 152 -48.33 -9.10 22.29
N ASP A 153 -48.46 -10.40 22.61
CA ASP A 153 -47.48 -11.46 22.33
C ASP A 153 -46.08 -11.19 22.94
N ALA A 154 -45.77 -11.83 24.07
CA ALA A 154 -44.44 -11.74 24.69
C ALA A 154 -43.37 -12.61 24.02
N GLY A 155 -43.76 -13.40 23.02
CA GLY A 155 -42.95 -14.43 22.36
C GLY A 155 -42.61 -15.60 23.27
N TYR A 156 -41.89 -16.57 22.72
CA TYR A 156 -41.36 -17.69 23.48
C TYR A 156 -40.35 -17.24 24.53
N SER A 157 -40.44 -17.82 25.73
CA SER A 157 -39.53 -17.48 26.83
C SER A 157 -38.17 -18.11 26.64
N ASP A 158 -37.16 -17.27 26.41
CA ASP A 158 -35.75 -17.64 26.40
C ASP A 158 -34.88 -16.48 26.92
N MET A 159 -33.57 -16.68 26.94
CA MET A 159 -32.61 -15.65 27.39
C MET A 159 -32.43 -14.50 26.39
N TYR A 160 -32.85 -14.69 25.13
CA TYR A 160 -32.63 -13.75 24.04
C TYR A 160 -33.79 -12.77 23.89
N ARG A 161 -35.05 -13.14 24.16
CA ARG A 161 -36.17 -12.19 24.05
C ARG A 161 -35.94 -10.96 24.93
N GLY A 162 -36.22 -9.75 24.44
CA GLY A 162 -35.95 -8.54 25.22
C GLY A 162 -35.93 -7.26 24.41
N TRP A 163 -35.35 -6.23 25.00
CA TRP A 163 -35.26 -4.89 24.43
C TRP A 163 -33.95 -4.71 23.69
N TYR A 164 -34.03 -4.09 22.51
CA TYR A 164 -32.92 -3.84 21.60
C TYR A 164 -33.05 -2.45 21.01
N ASP A 165 -31.94 -1.92 20.52
CA ASP A 165 -31.90 -0.67 19.75
C ASP A 165 -31.80 -1.02 18.27
N VAL A 166 -32.94 -1.38 17.66
CA VAL A 166 -32.99 -1.71 16.23
C VAL A 166 -32.86 -0.43 15.39
N GLN A 167 -33.26 0.71 15.95
CA GLN A 167 -33.19 2.02 15.33
C GLN A 167 -31.76 2.58 15.22
N GLY A 168 -30.83 2.11 16.06
CA GLY A 168 -29.48 2.66 16.18
C GLY A 168 -29.45 4.06 16.81
N CYS A 169 -30.41 4.37 17.67
CA CYS A 169 -30.58 5.69 18.28
C CYS A 169 -29.90 5.81 19.67
N GLY A 170 -29.32 4.73 20.19
CA GLY A 170 -28.63 4.65 21.47
C GLY A 170 -29.50 4.20 22.65
N ARG A 171 -30.79 3.90 22.43
CA ARG A 171 -31.72 3.42 23.47
C ARG A 171 -32.61 2.32 22.96
N CYS A 172 -32.97 1.41 23.86
CA CYS A 172 -33.60 0.16 23.48
C CYS A 172 -35.12 0.23 23.57
N HIS A 173 -35.76 0.62 22.46
CA HIS A 173 -37.21 0.77 22.38
C HIS A 173 -37.90 -0.30 21.53
N ASP A 174 -37.12 -1.24 20.98
CA ASP A 174 -37.60 -2.31 20.12
C ASP A 174 -37.63 -3.63 20.90
N TYR A 175 -38.78 -4.32 20.95
CA TYR A 175 -38.92 -5.58 21.70
C TYR A 175 -38.86 -6.79 20.76
N CYS A 176 -37.79 -7.56 20.83
CA CYS A 176 -37.50 -8.66 19.91
C CYS A 176 -37.59 -10.02 20.61
N ARG A 177 -38.13 -11.01 19.88
CA ARG A 177 -38.46 -12.34 20.40
C ARG A 177 -38.71 -13.34 19.27
N TRP A 178 -38.70 -14.63 19.62
CA TRP A 178 -39.23 -15.66 18.74
C TRP A 178 -40.76 -15.68 18.77
N VAL A 179 -41.36 -15.69 17.58
CA VAL A 179 -42.82 -15.82 17.35
C VAL A 179 -43.09 -16.93 16.34
N GLY A 180 -44.34 -17.37 16.20
CA GLY A 180 -44.73 -18.49 15.32
C GLY A 180 -45.12 -19.76 16.09
N GLY A 181 -45.06 -20.92 15.44
CA GLY A 181 -45.56 -22.19 15.99
C GLY A 181 -44.51 -23.22 16.39
N ALA A 182 -43.22 -23.00 16.06
CA ALA A 182 -42.15 -23.99 16.25
C ALA A 182 -41.41 -23.88 17.61
N GLY A 183 -41.67 -22.84 18.40
CA GLY A 183 -40.93 -22.57 19.64
C GLY A 183 -39.79 -21.55 19.47
N SER A 184 -38.92 -21.46 20.48
CA SER A 184 -37.71 -20.65 20.39
C SER A 184 -36.68 -21.31 19.48
N GLY A 185 -36.13 -20.56 18.53
CA GLY A 185 -35.01 -20.99 17.68
C GLY A 185 -33.64 -20.84 18.36
N GLY A 186 -33.56 -20.32 19.59
CA GLY A 186 -32.29 -20.07 20.29
C GLY A 186 -31.69 -18.71 19.99
N ASN A 187 -30.35 -18.62 19.89
CA ASN A 187 -29.66 -17.34 19.71
C ASN A 187 -29.95 -16.74 18.31
N PRO A 188 -30.57 -15.55 18.20
CA PRO A 188 -30.84 -14.91 16.91
C PRO A 188 -29.59 -14.58 16.09
N GLU A 189 -28.41 -14.48 16.71
CA GLU A 189 -27.13 -14.33 15.99
C GLU A 189 -26.79 -15.56 15.13
N ASN A 190 -27.27 -16.74 15.53
CA ASN A 190 -26.98 -18.00 14.84
C ASN A 190 -28.07 -18.37 13.83
N VAL A 191 -29.32 -18.01 14.12
CA VAL A 191 -30.48 -18.43 13.32
C VAL A 191 -31.61 -17.43 13.51
N LEU A 192 -32.25 -17.02 12.42
CA LEU A 192 -33.40 -16.11 12.45
C LEU A 192 -34.72 -16.79 12.10
N GLU A 193 -34.67 -18.05 11.66
CA GLU A 193 -35.83 -18.87 11.34
C GLU A 193 -35.62 -20.31 11.81
N HIS A 194 -36.62 -20.87 12.48
CA HIS A 194 -36.58 -22.22 13.03
C HIS A 194 -37.80 -22.99 12.56
N GLN A 195 -37.59 -24.22 12.08
CA GLN A 195 -38.66 -25.17 11.76
C GLN A 195 -38.61 -26.34 12.74
N ASP A 196 -39.76 -26.72 13.28
CA ASP A 196 -39.85 -27.92 14.11
C ASP A 196 -39.98 -29.21 13.28
N ALA A 197 -39.98 -30.36 13.96
CA ALA A 197 -40.11 -31.66 13.33
C ALA A 197 -41.47 -31.90 12.64
N TRP A 198 -42.48 -31.06 12.93
CA TRP A 198 -43.84 -31.16 12.39
C TRP A 198 -44.09 -30.15 11.27
N GLY A 199 -43.06 -29.40 10.87
CA GLY A 199 -43.11 -28.45 9.77
C GLY A 199 -43.64 -27.06 10.16
N ALA A 200 -43.93 -26.80 11.44
CA ALA A 200 -44.28 -25.47 11.91
C ALA A 200 -43.05 -24.58 11.91
N TRP A 201 -43.25 -23.26 11.75
CA TRP A 201 -42.17 -22.28 11.67
C TRP A 201 -42.26 -21.25 12.79
N SER A 202 -41.09 -20.85 13.28
CA SER A 202 -40.88 -19.68 14.12
C SER A 202 -39.81 -18.79 13.51
N TRP A 203 -39.91 -17.48 13.74
CA TRP A 203 -38.92 -16.51 13.27
C TRP A 203 -38.62 -15.48 14.35
N TRP A 204 -37.43 -14.91 14.27
CA TRP A 204 -37.03 -13.80 15.11
C TRP A 204 -37.75 -12.53 14.63
N SER A 205 -38.57 -11.96 15.50
CA SER A 205 -39.43 -10.83 15.18
C SER A 205 -39.30 -9.73 16.23
N CYS A 206 -39.32 -8.49 15.77
CA CYS A 206 -39.30 -7.32 16.64
C CYS A 206 -40.61 -6.55 16.55
N ARG A 207 -41.07 -6.09 17.71
CA ARG A 207 -42.00 -4.97 17.81
C ARG A 207 -41.17 -3.70 17.69
N LEU A 208 -41.22 -3.06 16.53
CA LEU A 208 -40.39 -1.92 16.20
C LEU A 208 -40.96 -0.63 16.80
N ALA A 209 -40.10 0.21 17.35
CA ALA A 209 -40.44 1.51 17.87
C ALA A 209 -40.97 2.44 16.77
N GLY A 210 -41.94 3.28 17.12
CA GLY A 210 -42.65 4.15 16.17
C GLY A 210 -43.54 3.43 15.14
N GLY A 211 -43.55 2.09 15.12
CA GLY A 211 -44.47 1.30 14.30
C GLY A 211 -45.82 1.05 14.98
N THR A 212 -46.69 0.33 14.28
CA THR A 212 -47.97 -0.19 14.80
C THR A 212 -48.08 -1.72 14.77
N ASP A 213 -47.15 -2.40 14.08
CA ASP A 213 -47.18 -3.86 13.91
C ASP A 213 -46.54 -4.60 15.10
N ILE A 214 -47.29 -5.53 15.70
CA ILE A 214 -46.84 -6.34 16.84
C ILE A 214 -45.65 -7.26 16.48
N HIS A 215 -45.52 -7.60 15.19
CA HIS A 215 -44.47 -8.43 14.61
C HIS A 215 -43.85 -7.77 13.38
N SER A 216 -42.51 -7.72 13.33
CA SER A 216 -41.81 -7.54 12.06
C SER A 216 -42.05 -8.76 11.15
N PRO A 217 -42.19 -8.56 9.83
CA PRO A 217 -42.42 -9.65 8.88
C PRO A 217 -41.33 -10.74 8.94
N ARG A 218 -41.67 -11.96 8.56
CA ARG A 218 -40.69 -13.02 8.35
C ARG A 218 -39.69 -12.59 7.27
N GLY A 219 -38.39 -12.84 7.50
CA GLY A 219 -37.31 -12.37 6.62
C GLY A 219 -36.98 -10.88 6.74
N HIS A 220 -37.57 -10.15 7.70
CA HIS A 220 -37.26 -8.73 7.91
C HIS A 220 -35.79 -8.48 8.30
N PHE A 221 -35.19 -9.42 9.04
CA PHE A 221 -33.76 -9.39 9.39
C PHE A 221 -33.00 -10.43 8.57
N SER A 222 -31.90 -10.02 7.95
CA SER A 222 -30.95 -10.91 7.26
C SER A 222 -29.78 -11.36 8.14
N SER A 223 -29.53 -10.63 9.23
CA SER A 223 -28.53 -10.92 10.26
C SER A 223 -28.92 -10.26 11.58
N TRP A 224 -28.31 -10.68 12.68
CA TRP A 224 -28.56 -10.11 14.00
C TRP A 224 -27.27 -10.01 14.80
N THR A 225 -26.95 -8.82 15.26
CA THR A 225 -25.75 -8.51 16.06
C THR A 225 -26.05 -7.55 17.21
N LEU A 226 -27.32 -7.21 17.41
CA LEU A 226 -27.75 -6.25 18.42
C LEU A 226 -27.70 -6.87 19.81
N ARG A 227 -27.26 -6.08 20.79
CA ARG A 227 -27.18 -6.49 22.19
C ARG A 227 -28.49 -6.25 22.91
N LYS A 228 -28.91 -7.26 23.68
CA LYS A 228 -30.09 -7.16 24.55
C LYS A 228 -29.78 -6.19 25.70
N CYS A 229 -30.70 -5.27 25.92
CA CYS A 229 -30.57 -4.24 26.94
C CYS A 229 -31.16 -4.71 28.26
N ALA A 230 -30.79 -4.04 29.36
CA ALA A 230 -31.27 -4.38 30.70
C ALA A 230 -32.80 -4.20 30.81
N GLY A 231 -33.37 -3.28 30.04
CA GLY A 231 -34.79 -2.97 30.02
C GLY A 231 -35.17 -2.05 28.87
N GLU A 232 -36.45 -1.68 28.86
CA GLU A 232 -37.03 -0.75 27.89
C GLU A 232 -36.49 0.67 28.10
N GLY A 233 -36.07 1.33 27.02
CA GLY A 233 -35.57 2.71 27.04
C GLY A 233 -34.23 2.92 27.74
N GLU A 234 -33.67 1.85 28.30
CA GLU A 234 -32.30 1.82 28.81
C GLU A 234 -31.31 2.08 27.67
N PRO A 235 -30.17 2.71 27.96
CA PRO A 235 -29.10 2.84 26.99
C PRO A 235 -28.65 1.44 26.53
N VAL A 236 -28.26 1.32 25.27
CA VAL A 236 -27.58 0.11 24.80
C VAL A 236 -26.40 -0.19 25.74
N PRO A 237 -26.19 -1.45 26.16
CA PRO A 237 -25.05 -1.78 27.01
C PRO A 237 -23.77 -1.26 26.39
N VAL A 238 -23.15 -0.24 27.00
CA VAL A 238 -21.89 0.33 26.53
C VAL A 238 -20.78 -0.39 27.27
N GLY A 239 -19.85 -1.01 26.53
CA GLY A 239 -18.76 -1.80 27.11
C GLY A 239 -18.73 -3.23 26.58
N CYS A 240 -17.55 -3.82 26.50
CA CYS A 240 -17.35 -5.14 25.91
C CYS A 240 -17.83 -6.26 26.84
N TRP A 241 -18.37 -7.34 26.26
CA TRP A 241 -18.54 -8.58 27.00
C TRP A 241 -17.16 -9.05 27.48
N SER A 242 -17.11 -9.59 28.70
CA SER A 242 -15.88 -10.19 29.20
C SER A 242 -15.49 -11.38 28.36
N SER A 243 -14.19 -11.55 28.15
CA SER A 243 -13.60 -12.74 27.56
C SER A 243 -14.21 -14.01 28.15
N SER A 244 -14.57 -14.97 27.30
CA SER A 244 -15.03 -16.29 27.75
C SER A 244 -14.04 -16.86 28.76
N THR A 245 -14.49 -17.42 29.88
CA THR A 245 -13.62 -18.08 30.87
C THR A 245 -13.18 -19.47 30.43
N ASN A 246 -13.88 -20.08 29.47
CA ASN A 246 -13.51 -21.36 28.89
C ASN A 246 -12.18 -21.22 28.14
N ARG A 247 -11.19 -22.07 28.46
CA ARG A 247 -9.87 -22.07 27.80
C ARG A 247 -9.63 -23.32 26.94
N ALA A 248 -10.63 -24.19 26.80
CA ALA A 248 -10.50 -25.40 26.02
C ALA A 248 -10.30 -25.10 24.53
N ASP A 249 -9.53 -25.98 23.89
CA ASP A 249 -9.11 -25.90 22.49
C ASP A 249 -8.41 -24.57 22.14
N ALA A 250 -7.08 -24.58 22.12
CA ALA A 250 -6.28 -23.42 21.73
C ALA A 250 -6.16 -23.23 20.20
N GLY A 251 -6.76 -24.16 19.43
CA GLY A 251 -6.64 -24.23 17.97
C GLY A 251 -5.23 -24.56 17.49
N TYR A 252 -5.06 -24.60 16.17
CA TYR A 252 -3.76 -24.76 15.55
C TYR A 252 -2.86 -23.55 15.80
N VAL A 253 -1.58 -23.79 16.08
CA VAL A 253 -0.58 -22.73 16.27
C VAL A 253 -0.24 -22.12 14.92
N ASP A 254 -0.51 -20.83 14.75
CA ASP A 254 -0.08 -20.04 13.59
C ASP A 254 0.05 -18.55 13.95
N ALA A 255 0.41 -17.73 12.96
CA ALA A 255 0.57 -16.28 13.13
C ALA A 255 -0.77 -15.53 13.31
N TYR A 256 -1.90 -16.18 13.03
CA TYR A 256 -3.21 -15.55 12.95
C TYR A 256 -4.02 -15.80 14.22
N ARG A 257 -3.90 -16.95 14.89
CA ARG A 257 -4.63 -17.19 16.13
C ARG A 257 -4.35 -16.09 17.16
N GLY A 258 -5.37 -15.70 17.91
CA GLY A 258 -5.23 -14.68 18.93
C GLY A 258 -6.54 -14.00 19.28
N TRP A 259 -6.43 -12.79 19.82
CA TRP A 259 -7.55 -12.01 20.33
C TRP A 259 -8.00 -10.98 19.31
N TYR A 260 -9.32 -10.86 19.17
CA TYR A 260 -10.00 -10.02 18.21
C TYR A 260 -11.20 -9.34 18.85
N ASP A 261 -11.60 -8.20 18.29
CA ASP A 261 -12.83 -7.50 18.66
C ASP A 261 -13.93 -7.90 17.69
N VAL A 262 -14.47 -9.11 17.89
CA VAL A 262 -15.58 -9.62 17.06
C VAL A 262 -16.87 -8.86 17.41
N GLN A 263 -16.95 -8.32 18.62
CA GLN A 263 -18.09 -7.55 19.10
C GLN A 263 -18.19 -6.14 18.52
N GLY A 264 -17.09 -5.60 17.96
CA GLY A 264 -17.00 -4.21 17.50
C GLY A 264 -17.14 -3.18 18.62
N CYS A 265 -16.74 -3.56 19.85
CA CYS A 265 -16.92 -2.75 21.05
C CYS A 265 -15.66 -1.98 21.46
N GLY A 266 -14.57 -2.14 20.71
CA GLY A 266 -13.27 -1.50 20.95
C GLY A 266 -12.32 -2.31 21.83
N LYS A 267 -12.67 -3.51 22.29
CA LYS A 267 -11.77 -4.41 23.04
C LYS A 267 -11.74 -5.81 22.46
N CYS A 268 -10.54 -6.38 22.42
CA CYS A 268 -10.32 -7.72 21.92
C CYS A 268 -10.54 -8.79 23.00
N ASN A 269 -11.79 -9.22 23.15
CA ASN A 269 -12.19 -10.24 24.13
C ASN A 269 -12.58 -11.59 23.50
N ASP A 270 -12.50 -11.70 22.17
CA ASP A 270 -12.86 -12.90 21.42
C ASP A 270 -11.59 -13.62 20.95
N TYR A 271 -11.46 -14.92 21.23
CA TYR A 271 -10.26 -15.69 20.85
C TYR A 271 -10.52 -16.51 19.59
N CYS A 272 -9.91 -16.12 18.48
CA CYS A 272 -10.13 -16.72 17.17
C CYS A 272 -8.92 -17.50 16.66
N ARG A 273 -9.20 -18.60 15.96
CA ARG A 273 -8.21 -19.61 15.55
C ARG A 273 -8.78 -20.57 14.52
N TRP A 274 -7.90 -21.33 13.86
CA TRP A 274 -8.31 -22.51 13.11
C TRP A 274 -8.61 -23.69 14.04
N VAL A 275 -9.74 -24.36 13.79
CA VAL A 275 -10.17 -25.60 14.46
C VAL A 275 -10.54 -26.66 13.42
N GLY A 276 -10.84 -27.88 13.87
CA GLY A 276 -11.20 -29.02 12.99
C GLY A 276 -10.02 -29.93 12.66
N GLY A 277 -10.21 -30.84 11.70
CA GLY A 277 -9.25 -31.90 11.37
C GLY A 277 -8.27 -31.61 10.23
N ALA A 278 -8.44 -30.48 9.52
CA ALA A 278 -7.62 -30.18 8.33
C ALA A 278 -6.31 -29.42 8.62
N GLY A 279 -6.04 -29.04 9.87
CA GLY A 279 -4.92 -28.15 10.21
C GLY A 279 -5.26 -26.66 10.15
N SER A 280 -4.23 -25.81 10.23
CA SER A 280 -4.37 -24.37 9.99
C SER A 280 -4.63 -24.09 8.51
N GLY A 281 -5.62 -23.25 8.22
CA GLY A 281 -5.93 -22.77 6.88
C GLY A 281 -5.15 -21.52 6.47
N GLY A 282 -4.25 -21.02 7.32
CA GLY A 282 -3.46 -19.81 7.07
C GLY A 282 -4.23 -18.52 7.38
N ASP A 283 -4.06 -17.49 6.56
CA ASP A 283 -4.64 -16.17 6.81
C ASP A 283 -6.18 -16.20 6.70
N PRO A 284 -6.93 -15.90 7.79
CA PRO A 284 -8.39 -15.86 7.74
C PRO A 284 -8.93 -14.78 6.80
N LEU A 285 -8.14 -13.75 6.47
CA LEU A 285 -8.51 -12.76 5.44
C LEU A 285 -8.65 -13.40 4.04
N ARG A 286 -7.87 -14.45 3.76
CA ARG A 286 -7.85 -15.09 2.43
C ARG A 286 -8.75 -16.31 2.34
N ARG A 287 -9.05 -16.95 3.47
CA ARG A 287 -9.80 -18.20 3.52
C ARG A 287 -10.36 -18.42 4.91
N LEU A 288 -11.60 -18.87 5.00
CA LEU A 288 -12.23 -19.22 6.28
C LEU A 288 -12.50 -20.72 6.44
N GLU A 289 -12.30 -21.51 5.39
CA GLU A 289 -12.44 -22.96 5.41
C GLU A 289 -11.35 -23.65 4.59
N LEU A 290 -10.83 -24.76 5.10
CA LEU A 290 -9.85 -25.63 4.44
C LEU A 290 -10.39 -27.05 4.41
N GLN A 291 -10.32 -27.70 3.26
CA GLN A 291 -10.48 -29.16 3.16
C GLN A 291 -9.11 -29.81 2.95
N SER A 292 -8.79 -30.78 3.80
CA SER A 292 -7.60 -31.63 3.63
C SER A 292 -7.78 -32.60 2.46
N ALA A 293 -6.67 -33.14 1.95
CA ALA A 293 -6.69 -34.18 0.91
C ALA A 293 -7.48 -35.43 1.35
N GLN A 294 -7.56 -35.68 2.67
CA GLN A 294 -8.29 -36.78 3.29
C GLN A 294 -9.77 -36.44 3.56
N GLY A 295 -10.27 -35.30 3.06
CA GLY A 295 -11.67 -34.90 3.18
C GLY A 295 -12.08 -34.31 4.53
N SER A 296 -11.18 -34.28 5.52
CA SER A 296 -11.42 -33.60 6.80
C SER A 296 -11.45 -32.07 6.60
N TRP A 297 -12.28 -31.39 7.38
CA TRP A 297 -12.47 -29.94 7.31
C TRP A 297 -11.80 -29.23 8.48
N GLY A 298 -11.26 -28.05 8.20
CA GLY A 298 -10.85 -27.06 9.18
C GLY A 298 -11.53 -25.73 8.86
N TRP A 299 -11.85 -24.94 9.88
CA TRP A 299 -12.51 -23.65 9.71
C TRP A 299 -11.98 -22.62 10.70
N TRP A 300 -12.02 -21.36 10.28
CA TRP A 300 -11.75 -20.24 11.16
C TRP A 300 -12.91 -20.07 12.13
N SER A 301 -12.61 -20.05 13.41
CA SER A 301 -13.61 -20.08 14.47
C SER A 301 -13.18 -19.22 15.65
N CYS A 302 -14.16 -18.65 16.34
CA CYS A 302 -13.94 -17.83 17.52
C CYS A 302 -14.57 -18.45 18.76
N ARG A 303 -13.87 -18.38 19.88
CA ARG A 303 -14.47 -18.44 21.19
C ARG A 303 -14.95 -17.04 21.54
N LEU A 304 -16.25 -16.81 21.39
CA LEU A 304 -16.85 -15.50 21.57
C LEU A 304 -16.90 -15.10 23.06
N ALA A 305 -16.65 -13.82 23.33
CA ALA A 305 -16.84 -13.22 24.63
C ALA A 305 -18.31 -13.33 25.07
N GLY A 306 -18.56 -13.39 26.38
CA GLY A 306 -19.91 -13.57 26.90
C GLY A 306 -20.53 -14.95 26.71
N SER A 307 -19.85 -15.85 25.99
CA SER A 307 -20.27 -17.22 25.74
C SER A 307 -19.38 -18.22 26.49
N ASN A 308 -19.91 -19.41 26.75
CA ASN A 308 -19.14 -20.56 27.26
C ASN A 308 -18.81 -21.60 26.17
N GLN A 309 -19.19 -21.32 24.92
CA GLN A 309 -18.88 -22.18 23.77
C GLN A 309 -17.39 -22.13 23.46
N THR A 310 -16.79 -23.27 23.12
CA THR A 310 -15.35 -23.34 22.83
C THR A 310 -14.99 -22.76 21.46
N HIS A 311 -15.94 -22.73 20.53
CA HIS A 311 -15.72 -22.35 19.14
C HIS A 311 -17.07 -22.03 18.48
N THR A 312 -17.10 -21.12 17.49
CA THR A 312 -18.24 -20.88 16.61
C THR A 312 -18.39 -22.00 15.58
N PRO A 313 -19.63 -22.30 15.15
CA PRO A 313 -19.86 -23.35 14.15
C PRO A 313 -19.22 -22.99 12.79
N ARG A 314 -18.98 -24.02 11.98
CA ARG A 314 -18.50 -23.84 10.60
C ARG A 314 -19.49 -22.98 9.80
N GLY A 315 -18.98 -22.08 8.96
CA GLY A 315 -19.79 -21.12 8.19
C GLY A 315 -20.30 -19.91 9.00
N HIS A 316 -19.96 -19.79 10.28
CA HIS A 316 -20.37 -18.64 11.11
C HIS A 316 -19.83 -17.31 10.56
N PHE A 317 -18.62 -17.31 9.97
CA PHE A 317 -18.05 -16.13 9.32
C PHE A 317 -18.10 -16.31 7.80
N SER A 318 -18.71 -15.35 7.10
CA SER A 318 -18.71 -15.27 5.63
C SER A 318 -17.53 -14.46 5.08
N SER A 319 -16.94 -13.60 5.91
CA SER A 319 -15.75 -12.80 5.61
C SER A 319 -15.00 -12.48 6.91
N TRP A 320 -13.74 -12.09 6.81
CA TRP A 320 -12.93 -11.75 7.97
C TRP A 320 -12.07 -10.52 7.71
N ALA A 321 -12.39 -9.43 8.41
CA ALA A 321 -11.71 -8.15 8.28
C ALA A 321 -11.06 -7.67 9.60
N LEU A 322 -11.04 -8.49 10.65
CA LEU A 322 -10.59 -8.03 11.96
C LEU A 322 -9.06 -8.13 12.09
N ALA A 323 -8.45 -7.10 12.66
CA ALA A 323 -7.04 -7.09 13.01
C ALA A 323 -6.82 -7.83 14.33
N ARG A 324 -5.73 -8.60 14.42
CA ARG A 324 -5.36 -9.30 15.65
C ARG A 324 -4.80 -8.29 16.65
N CYS A 325 -5.31 -8.34 17.88
CA CYS A 325 -4.82 -7.52 18.97
C CYS A 325 -3.50 -8.03 19.57
N SER A 326 -2.85 -7.15 20.35
CA SER A 326 -1.65 -7.49 21.13
C SER A 326 -1.92 -8.51 22.23
N GLY A 327 -3.16 -8.60 22.73
CA GLY A 327 -3.55 -9.56 23.76
C GLY A 327 -5.03 -9.49 24.13
N GLU A 328 -5.40 -10.32 25.12
CA GLU A 328 -6.73 -10.36 25.73
C GLU A 328 -7.07 -9.00 26.37
N GLY A 329 -8.23 -8.43 26.06
CA GLY A 329 -8.69 -7.16 26.61
C GLY A 329 -7.94 -5.92 26.10
N ALA A 330 -7.02 -6.08 25.14
CA ALA A 330 -6.35 -4.96 24.50
C ALA A 330 -7.36 -4.10 23.71
N ASP A 331 -7.03 -2.83 23.53
CA ASP A 331 -7.76 -1.94 22.64
C ASP A 331 -7.68 -2.46 21.21
N ALA A 332 -8.84 -2.57 20.57
CA ALA A 332 -8.92 -2.89 19.15
C ALA A 332 -8.47 -1.68 18.33
N ALA A 333 -7.83 -1.94 17.19
CA ALA A 333 -7.67 -0.90 16.18
C ALA A 333 -9.06 -0.35 15.82
N ALA A 334 -9.17 0.97 15.66
CA ALA A 334 -10.44 1.62 15.34
C ALA A 334 -11.16 0.87 14.21
N ALA A 335 -12.47 0.71 14.36
CA ALA A 335 -13.28 0.06 13.34
C ALA A 335 -12.98 0.70 11.97
N PRO A 336 -12.80 -0.11 10.91
CA PRO A 336 -12.45 0.43 9.60
C PRO A 336 -13.50 1.48 9.20
N PRO A 337 -13.08 2.64 8.66
CA PRO A 337 -14.02 3.64 8.18
C PRO A 337 -15.00 3.02 7.18
N PRO A 338 -16.23 3.56 7.03
CA PRO A 338 -17.18 3.06 6.04
C PRO A 338 -16.50 3.00 4.66
N SER A 339 -16.67 1.88 3.95
CA SER A 339 -16.08 1.73 2.62
C SER A 339 -16.70 2.75 1.67
N SER A 340 -15.86 3.51 1.00
CA SER A 340 -16.22 4.30 -0.16
C SER A 340 -15.26 3.89 -1.27
N PRO A 341 -15.54 2.77 -1.97
CA PRO A 341 -14.64 2.27 -2.98
C PRO A 341 -14.34 3.34 -4.03
N TYR A 342 -13.08 3.46 -4.39
CA TYR A 342 -12.62 4.42 -5.37
C TYR A 342 -13.30 4.19 -6.74
N VAL A 343 -13.59 5.29 -7.43
CA VAL A 343 -14.18 5.29 -8.78
C VAL A 343 -13.18 5.95 -9.74
N PRO A 344 -12.68 5.25 -10.78
CA PRO A 344 -11.74 5.82 -11.75
C PRO A 344 -12.22 7.11 -12.38
N GLY A 345 -11.29 8.00 -12.67
CA GLY A 345 -11.55 9.35 -13.16
C GLY A 345 -11.93 10.36 -12.08
N GLN A 346 -12.31 9.91 -10.88
CA GLN A 346 -12.56 10.80 -9.73
C GLN A 346 -11.27 11.09 -8.96
N PRO A 347 -11.18 12.21 -8.22
CA PRO A 347 -10.03 12.46 -7.35
C PRO A 347 -9.94 11.38 -6.28
N GLY A 348 -8.72 10.90 -6.00
CA GLY A 348 -8.45 10.07 -4.82
C GLY A 348 -8.80 10.80 -3.52
N ALA A 349 -9.27 10.05 -2.53
CA ALA A 349 -9.48 10.56 -1.19
C ALA A 349 -8.13 10.89 -0.51
N ALA A 350 -8.17 11.75 0.51
CA ALA A 350 -7.01 12.05 1.32
C ALA A 350 -6.48 10.80 2.06
N TRP A 351 -5.17 10.77 2.25
CA TRP A 351 -4.45 9.74 3.00
C TRP A 351 -4.19 10.21 4.42
N THR A 352 -4.35 9.34 5.40
CA THR A 352 -3.92 9.61 6.79
C THR A 352 -2.44 9.31 6.99
N GLU A 353 -1.88 9.80 8.09
CA GLU A 353 -0.48 9.51 8.45
C GLU A 353 -0.25 8.01 8.68
N GLU A 354 -1.19 7.33 9.32
CA GLU A 354 -1.14 5.90 9.58
C GLU A 354 -1.18 5.09 8.27
N GLU A 355 -1.99 5.50 7.30
CA GLU A 355 -2.04 4.89 5.96
C GLU A 355 -0.69 5.06 5.25
N MET A 356 -0.11 6.26 5.28
CA MET A 356 1.21 6.53 4.70
C MET A 356 2.31 5.69 5.36
N LEU A 357 2.31 5.57 6.69
CA LEU A 357 3.29 4.76 7.42
C LEU A 357 3.12 3.25 7.12
N ALA A 358 1.89 2.75 7.08
CA ALA A 358 1.61 1.36 6.74
C ALA A 358 2.07 1.04 5.32
N VAL A 359 1.75 1.90 4.35
CA VAL A 359 2.16 1.72 2.94
C VAL A 359 3.66 1.88 2.78
N ARG A 360 4.31 2.80 3.50
CA ARG A 360 5.77 2.93 3.53
C ARG A 360 6.43 1.63 4.00
N ALA A 361 5.93 1.00 5.07
CA ALA A 361 6.42 -0.29 5.53
C ALA A 361 6.24 -1.40 4.48
N LYS A 362 5.10 -1.41 3.77
CA LYS A 362 4.84 -2.33 2.65
C LYS A 362 5.86 -2.14 1.52
N LEU A 363 6.12 -0.89 1.13
CA LEU A 363 7.06 -0.52 0.08
C LEU A 363 8.51 -0.84 0.45
N HIS A 364 8.93 -0.59 1.68
CA HIS A 364 10.26 -1.00 2.15
C HIS A 364 10.49 -2.49 1.94
N ARG A 365 9.49 -3.34 2.27
CA ARG A 365 9.58 -4.78 2.01
C ARG A 365 9.66 -5.10 0.52
N VAL A 366 8.88 -4.42 -0.32
CA VAL A 366 8.98 -4.56 -1.79
C VAL A 366 10.40 -4.22 -2.26
N PHE A 367 11.01 -3.18 -1.72
CA PHE A 367 12.34 -2.71 -2.15
C PHE A 367 13.46 -3.66 -1.73
N THR A 368 13.34 -4.31 -0.58
CA THR A 368 14.33 -5.27 -0.07
C THR A 368 14.12 -6.69 -0.56
N GLU A 369 12.86 -7.12 -0.74
CA GLU A 369 12.47 -8.52 -0.96
C GLU A 369 11.60 -8.71 -2.20
N GLY A 370 11.70 -7.83 -3.21
CA GLY A 370 10.79 -7.80 -4.36
C GLY A 370 10.60 -9.13 -5.09
N HIS A 371 11.63 -9.98 -5.15
CA HIS A 371 11.50 -11.32 -5.70
C HIS A 371 10.50 -12.18 -4.89
N ALA A 372 10.71 -12.28 -3.57
CA ALA A 372 9.84 -13.05 -2.68
C ALA A 372 8.43 -12.46 -2.61
N VAL A 373 8.31 -11.13 -2.59
CA VAL A 373 7.01 -10.44 -2.59
C VAL A 373 6.22 -10.75 -3.86
N TYR A 374 6.85 -10.76 -5.03
CA TYR A 374 6.16 -11.09 -6.27
C TYR A 374 5.62 -12.53 -6.29
N HIS A 375 6.38 -13.49 -5.75
CA HIS A 375 5.91 -14.89 -5.62
C HIS A 375 4.63 -15.01 -4.78
N GLU A 376 4.41 -14.13 -3.81
CA GLU A 376 3.18 -14.13 -3.00
C GLU A 376 1.92 -13.77 -3.81
N LEU A 377 2.07 -13.18 -5.00
CA LEU A 377 0.95 -12.90 -5.90
C LEU A 377 0.35 -14.16 -6.52
N GLY A 378 1.09 -15.26 -6.53
CA GLY A 378 0.72 -16.52 -7.17
C GLY A 378 0.65 -16.44 -8.70
N LEU A 379 1.35 -15.49 -9.31
CA LEU A 379 1.41 -15.30 -10.76
C LEU A 379 2.59 -16.06 -11.37
N PRO A 380 2.50 -16.46 -12.66
CA PRO A 380 3.65 -16.97 -13.39
C PRO A 380 4.78 -15.95 -13.38
N VAL A 381 5.98 -16.40 -13.01
CA VAL A 381 7.17 -15.54 -13.00
C VAL A 381 7.60 -15.30 -14.46
N PRO A 382 7.69 -14.04 -14.92
CA PRO A 382 8.12 -13.75 -16.28
C PRO A 382 9.56 -14.21 -16.58
N GLU A 383 9.88 -14.37 -17.85
CA GLU A 383 11.27 -14.59 -18.28
C GLU A 383 12.14 -13.37 -17.91
N GLU A 384 13.44 -13.60 -17.65
CA GLU A 384 14.40 -12.56 -17.23
C GLU A 384 13.92 -11.73 -16.02
N PHE A 385 13.19 -12.36 -15.09
CA PHE A 385 12.56 -11.71 -13.94
C PHE A 385 13.56 -10.92 -13.07
N TRP A 386 14.82 -11.32 -13.00
CA TRP A 386 15.85 -10.61 -12.24
C TRP A 386 16.00 -9.13 -12.67
N THR A 387 15.71 -8.80 -13.94
CA THR A 387 15.69 -7.41 -14.45
C THR A 387 14.35 -6.68 -14.25
N SER A 388 13.31 -7.42 -13.88
CA SER A 388 11.92 -6.96 -13.76
C SER A 388 11.44 -6.94 -12.30
N ALA A 389 12.22 -7.53 -11.39
CA ALA A 389 11.85 -7.67 -9.99
C ALA A 389 11.52 -6.28 -9.40
N PRO A 390 10.39 -6.15 -8.69
CA PRO A 390 10.04 -4.89 -8.02
C PRO A 390 11.16 -4.45 -7.08
N ASN A 391 11.56 -3.18 -7.16
CA ASN A 391 12.51 -2.58 -6.24
C ASN A 391 12.38 -1.05 -6.25
N ALA A 392 13.18 -0.35 -5.44
CA ALA A 392 13.14 1.11 -5.35
C ALA A 392 13.40 1.78 -6.72
N ALA A 393 14.38 1.31 -7.49
CA ALA A 393 14.67 1.86 -8.82
C ALA A 393 13.50 1.69 -9.81
N LYS A 394 12.78 0.56 -9.73
CA LYS A 394 11.57 0.35 -10.54
C LYS A 394 10.42 1.25 -10.11
N ALA A 395 10.22 1.46 -8.81
CA ALA A 395 9.21 2.40 -8.31
C ALA A 395 9.52 3.85 -8.74
N LEU A 396 10.79 4.25 -8.68
CA LEU A 396 11.24 5.55 -9.16
C LEU A 396 11.00 5.72 -10.67
N ARG A 397 11.39 4.71 -11.48
CA ARG A 397 11.11 4.69 -12.92
C ARG A 397 9.60 4.77 -13.19
N LEU A 398 8.79 4.02 -12.44
CA LEU A 398 7.34 4.02 -12.61
C LEU A 398 6.76 5.42 -12.41
N GLY A 399 7.17 6.13 -11.35
CA GLY A 399 6.69 7.48 -11.08
C GLY A 399 6.95 8.45 -12.22
N PHE A 400 8.12 8.34 -12.86
CA PHE A 400 8.42 9.14 -14.04
C PHE A 400 7.56 8.74 -15.24
N HIS A 401 7.47 7.43 -15.53
CA HIS A 401 6.75 6.91 -16.69
C HIS A 401 5.23 7.14 -16.58
N ASP A 402 4.64 7.01 -15.40
CA ASP A 402 3.22 7.31 -15.14
C ASP A 402 2.88 8.76 -15.50
N CYS A 403 3.85 9.68 -15.37
CA CYS A 403 3.68 11.10 -15.67
C CYS A 403 3.81 11.46 -17.16
N LEU A 404 4.12 10.51 -18.03
CA LEU A 404 4.08 10.73 -19.47
C LEU A 404 2.64 11.00 -19.93
N ARG A 405 2.49 11.96 -20.83
CA ARG A 405 1.19 12.25 -21.44
C ARG A 405 0.90 11.25 -22.54
N TYR A 406 -0.37 11.03 -22.83
CA TYR A 406 -0.76 10.32 -24.03
C TYR A 406 -0.53 11.21 -25.27
N ALA A 407 -0.41 10.58 -26.44
CA ALA A 407 -0.18 11.26 -27.71
C ALA A 407 -1.30 12.27 -28.09
N ASP A 408 -2.48 12.17 -27.48
CA ASP A 408 -3.58 13.14 -27.62
C ASP A 408 -3.48 14.34 -26.67
N GLY A 409 -2.42 14.41 -25.86
CA GLY A 409 -2.14 15.46 -24.88
C GLY A 409 -2.87 15.30 -23.54
N THR A 410 -3.71 14.27 -23.38
CA THR A 410 -4.39 13.94 -22.12
C THR A 410 -3.49 13.09 -21.20
N GLY A 411 -3.97 12.79 -19.98
CA GLY A 411 -3.29 11.89 -19.05
C GLY A 411 -2.14 12.53 -18.28
N GLY A 412 -1.20 11.69 -17.88
CA GLY A 412 -0.08 12.06 -17.03
C GLY A 412 -0.40 11.94 -15.55
N CYS A 413 0.42 11.14 -14.86
CA CYS A 413 0.39 10.80 -13.46
C CYS A 413 -0.97 10.22 -13.05
N ASP A 414 -1.52 9.34 -13.89
CA ASP A 414 -2.91 8.88 -13.83
C ASP A 414 -3.05 7.40 -13.49
N GLY A 415 -2.03 6.77 -12.89
CA GLY A 415 -2.13 5.41 -12.37
C GLY A 415 -2.40 4.37 -13.46
N CYS A 416 -1.97 4.66 -14.69
CA CYS A 416 -2.11 3.79 -15.83
C CYS A 416 -0.83 3.82 -16.65
N LEU A 417 -0.56 2.71 -17.31
CA LEU A 417 0.63 2.54 -18.15
C LEU A 417 0.21 2.04 -19.52
N ASP A 418 0.73 2.65 -20.58
CA ASP A 418 0.65 2.09 -21.92
C ASP A 418 1.25 0.69 -21.89
N TRP A 419 0.39 -0.29 -22.15
CA TRP A 419 0.74 -1.70 -22.02
C TRP A 419 1.50 -2.24 -23.23
N ASN A 420 1.68 -1.43 -24.28
CA ASN A 420 2.42 -1.90 -25.44
C ASN A 420 3.89 -2.19 -25.07
N GLY A 421 4.37 -3.35 -25.52
CA GLY A 421 5.74 -3.79 -25.26
C GLY A 421 6.13 -4.09 -23.80
N VAL A 422 5.25 -3.94 -22.80
CA VAL A 422 5.60 -4.09 -21.36
C VAL A 422 6.17 -5.48 -21.02
N GLY A 423 5.69 -6.52 -21.69
CA GLY A 423 6.13 -7.92 -21.48
C GLY A 423 7.30 -8.37 -22.36
N VAL A 424 7.82 -7.53 -23.25
CA VAL A 424 8.81 -7.94 -24.27
C VAL A 424 10.21 -8.00 -23.66
N ARG A 425 10.68 -9.17 -23.22
CA ARG A 425 12.05 -9.32 -22.70
C ARG A 425 13.03 -9.83 -23.74
N TYR A 426 14.26 -9.32 -23.67
CA TYR A 426 15.38 -9.81 -24.45
C TYR A 426 16.13 -10.85 -23.62
N PRO A 427 16.39 -12.07 -24.16
CA PRO A 427 17.18 -13.07 -23.47
C PRO A 427 18.56 -12.53 -23.10
N ARG A 428 19.12 -13.00 -21.98
CA ARG A 428 20.45 -12.61 -21.48
C ARG A 428 21.53 -12.68 -22.55
N ASP A 429 21.49 -13.70 -23.41
CA ASP A 429 22.45 -13.87 -24.51
C ASP A 429 22.35 -12.76 -25.56
N SER A 430 21.15 -12.24 -25.82
CA SER A 430 20.92 -11.12 -26.73
C SER A 430 21.34 -9.80 -26.10
N LEU A 431 21.06 -9.62 -24.79
CA LEU A 431 21.50 -8.47 -24.01
C LEU A 431 23.03 -8.37 -23.98
N ALA A 432 23.73 -9.49 -23.73
CA ALA A 432 25.18 -9.54 -23.67
C ALA A 432 25.86 -9.21 -25.01
N LYS A 433 25.16 -9.39 -26.13
CA LYS A 433 25.68 -9.16 -27.48
C LYS A 433 25.26 -7.82 -28.08
N GLY A 434 24.45 -7.03 -27.36
CA GLY A 434 23.90 -5.77 -27.87
C GLY A 434 22.99 -5.93 -29.10
N LEU A 435 22.40 -7.11 -29.27
CA LEU A 435 21.53 -7.42 -30.41
C LEU A 435 20.10 -6.98 -30.11
N TYR A 436 19.84 -5.69 -30.27
CA TYR A 436 18.51 -5.10 -30.09
C TYR A 436 17.85 -4.91 -31.45
N PRO A 437 16.79 -5.67 -31.81
CA PRO A 437 15.90 -5.21 -32.85
C PRO A 437 15.24 -3.91 -32.33
N VAL A 438 15.66 -2.75 -32.86
CA VAL A 438 15.10 -1.42 -32.54
C VAL A 438 13.70 -1.24 -33.15
N ALA A 439 12.93 -2.31 -33.25
CA ALA A 439 11.60 -2.33 -33.82
C ALA A 439 10.60 -2.52 -32.68
N GLY A 440 10.03 -1.42 -32.18
CA GLY A 440 8.94 -1.44 -31.20
C GLY A 440 9.09 -0.42 -30.06
N ASP A 441 7.94 0.01 -29.57
CA ASP A 441 7.66 0.99 -28.50
C ASP A 441 7.80 0.40 -27.08
N GLY A 442 8.87 -0.37 -26.84
CA GLY A 442 9.15 -1.06 -25.56
C GLY A 442 9.53 -0.13 -24.39
N HIS A 443 8.99 1.08 -24.31
CA HIS A 443 9.36 2.11 -23.35
C HIS A 443 9.02 1.72 -21.91
N ASN A 444 7.91 1.00 -21.71
CA ASN A 444 7.45 0.50 -20.41
C ASN A 444 7.86 -0.94 -20.13
N ASN A 445 8.74 -1.49 -20.97
CA ASN A 445 9.21 -2.86 -20.85
C ASN A 445 9.79 -3.14 -19.44
N GLY A 446 9.30 -4.20 -18.82
CA GLY A 446 9.74 -4.63 -17.50
C GLY A 446 9.06 -4.01 -16.30
N MET A 447 8.08 -3.15 -16.54
CA MET A 447 7.31 -2.55 -15.46
C MET A 447 6.20 -3.46 -14.95
N GLY A 448 5.83 -4.51 -15.70
CA GLY A 448 4.77 -5.46 -15.36
C GLY A 448 4.79 -5.91 -13.90
N PRO A 449 5.83 -6.60 -13.42
CA PRO A 449 5.85 -7.06 -12.04
C PRO A 449 5.73 -5.97 -10.98
N THR A 450 6.23 -4.77 -11.28
CA THR A 450 6.18 -3.63 -10.34
C THR A 450 4.75 -3.12 -10.21
N VAL A 451 4.07 -2.85 -11.34
CA VAL A 451 2.68 -2.38 -11.30
C VAL A 451 1.73 -3.43 -10.74
N GLU A 452 1.96 -4.71 -11.02
CA GLU A 452 1.21 -5.85 -10.47
C GLU A 452 1.34 -5.95 -8.95
N THR A 453 2.56 -5.74 -8.43
CA THR A 453 2.83 -5.73 -6.99
C THR A 453 2.18 -4.54 -6.30
N LEU A 454 2.26 -3.36 -6.92
CA LEU A 454 1.60 -2.16 -6.39
C LEU A 454 0.08 -2.29 -6.45
N GLU A 455 -0.48 -2.92 -7.49
CA GLU A 455 -1.92 -3.18 -7.56
C GLU A 455 -2.39 -4.11 -6.44
N ALA A 456 -1.58 -5.10 -6.06
CA ALA A 456 -1.90 -5.93 -4.91
C ALA A 456 -1.84 -5.14 -3.59
N ILE A 457 -0.90 -4.20 -3.42
CA ILE A 457 -0.90 -3.28 -2.27
C ILE A 457 -2.16 -2.40 -2.27
N TYR A 458 -2.58 -1.94 -3.45
CA TYR A 458 -3.75 -1.09 -3.63
C TYR A 458 -5.07 -1.78 -3.27
N THR A 459 -5.21 -3.05 -3.64
CA THR A 459 -6.46 -3.81 -3.57
C THR A 459 -6.55 -4.79 -2.41
N ASP A 460 -5.42 -5.33 -1.92
CA ASP A 460 -5.36 -6.27 -0.78
C ASP A 460 -4.72 -5.59 0.44
N ARG A 461 -5.56 -5.30 1.44
CA ARG A 461 -5.17 -4.66 2.72
C ARG A 461 -4.06 -5.42 3.48
N GLY A 462 -3.95 -6.73 3.26
CA GLY A 462 -2.98 -7.62 3.89
C GLY A 462 -1.74 -7.88 3.05
N PHE A 463 -1.67 -7.38 1.81
CA PHE A 463 -0.52 -7.59 0.94
C PHE A 463 0.55 -6.49 1.11
N PRO A 464 1.85 -6.83 1.01
CA PRO A 464 2.39 -8.19 1.04
C PRO A 464 2.39 -8.74 2.49
N SER A 465 2.58 -10.05 2.68
CA SER A 465 2.63 -10.62 4.04
C SER A 465 3.77 -10.00 4.89
N ARG A 466 3.85 -10.27 6.20
CA ARG A 466 4.91 -9.71 7.07
C ARG A 466 5.03 -8.18 7.04
N THR A 467 3.95 -7.49 6.71
CA THR A 467 3.83 -6.02 6.77
C THR A 467 2.59 -5.64 7.58
N PRO A 468 2.44 -4.37 7.99
CA PRO A 468 1.24 -3.93 8.69
C PRO A 468 -0.03 -4.26 7.91
N LEU A 469 -1.00 -4.88 8.59
CA LEU A 469 -2.34 -5.13 8.07
C LEU A 469 -3.13 -3.82 8.13
N MET A 470 -3.67 -3.38 6.99
CA MET A 470 -4.54 -2.20 6.96
C MET A 470 -5.99 -2.59 7.29
N PRO A 471 -6.78 -1.71 7.96
CA PRO A 471 -8.18 -1.98 8.24
C PRO A 471 -9.02 -2.24 6.98
N ARG A 472 -8.75 -1.52 5.90
CA ARG A 472 -9.30 -1.69 4.55
C ARG A 472 -8.20 -1.47 3.52
N SER A 473 -8.42 -1.87 2.27
CA SER A 473 -7.48 -1.56 1.20
C SER A 473 -7.54 -0.06 0.84
N LEU A 474 -6.53 0.41 0.12
CA LEU A 474 -6.51 1.79 -0.39
C LEU A 474 -7.70 2.03 -1.34
N GLN A 475 -7.97 1.06 -2.21
CA GLN A 475 -9.12 1.12 -3.13
C GLN A 475 -10.44 1.23 -2.36
N GLU A 476 -10.67 0.42 -1.33
CA GLU A 476 -11.92 0.41 -0.54
C GLU A 476 -12.16 1.70 0.26
N THR A 477 -11.09 2.46 0.50
CA THR A 477 -11.09 3.73 1.26
C THR A 477 -11.04 4.96 0.34
N GLY A 478 -11.25 4.75 -0.96
CA GLY A 478 -11.42 5.82 -1.94
C GLY A 478 -10.12 6.44 -2.42
N LYS A 479 -8.96 5.87 -2.09
CA LYS A 479 -7.66 6.37 -2.55
C LYS A 479 -7.47 5.96 -4.00
N SER A 480 -6.76 6.77 -4.78
CA SER A 480 -6.44 6.45 -6.17
C SER A 480 -5.14 5.65 -6.25
N ARG A 481 -5.00 4.85 -7.30
CA ARG A 481 -3.75 4.14 -7.62
C ARG A 481 -2.64 5.11 -8.00
N ALA A 482 -2.97 6.18 -8.72
CA ALA A 482 -2.07 7.25 -9.09
C ALA A 482 -1.40 7.87 -7.84
N ASP A 483 -2.15 8.06 -6.76
CA ASP A 483 -1.59 8.51 -5.48
C ASP A 483 -0.60 7.49 -4.89
N LEU A 484 -0.92 6.18 -4.96
CA LEU A 484 0.00 5.13 -4.51
C LEU A 484 1.30 5.11 -5.32
N TRP A 485 1.25 5.26 -6.65
CA TRP A 485 2.45 5.25 -7.50
C TRP A 485 3.34 6.47 -7.23
N ALA A 486 2.73 7.65 -7.08
CA ALA A 486 3.46 8.85 -6.67
C ALA A 486 4.07 8.71 -5.27
N PHE A 487 3.34 8.14 -4.31
CA PHE A 487 3.87 7.88 -2.97
C PHE A 487 5.03 6.88 -3.00
N ALA A 488 4.90 5.79 -3.77
CA ALA A 488 5.95 4.78 -3.94
C ALA A 488 7.23 5.38 -4.51
N THR A 489 7.10 6.36 -5.41
CA THR A 489 8.23 7.11 -5.99
C THR A 489 8.96 7.93 -4.93
N LEU A 490 8.23 8.67 -4.10
CA LEU A 490 8.84 9.45 -3.00
C LEU A 490 9.56 8.54 -2.00
N VAL A 491 8.91 7.45 -1.58
CA VAL A 491 9.50 6.48 -0.66
C VAL A 491 10.72 5.80 -1.28
N ALA A 492 10.74 5.57 -2.59
CA ALA A 492 11.90 5.01 -3.28
C ALA A 492 13.12 5.93 -3.25
N VAL A 493 12.92 7.25 -3.42
CA VAL A 493 14.00 8.24 -3.30
C VAL A 493 14.54 8.27 -1.87
N GLU A 494 13.67 8.38 -0.88
CA GLU A 494 14.06 8.40 0.53
C GLU A 494 14.77 7.11 0.96
N TYR A 495 14.25 5.95 0.53
CA TYR A 495 14.88 4.65 0.75
C TYR A 495 16.29 4.59 0.14
N SER A 496 16.45 5.08 -1.09
CA SER A 496 17.73 5.05 -1.80
C SER A 496 18.74 6.01 -1.19
N MET A 497 18.31 7.18 -0.72
CA MET A 497 19.17 8.10 0.06
C MET A 497 19.63 7.48 1.37
N ALA A 498 18.72 6.82 2.11
CA ALA A 498 19.08 6.13 3.35
C ALA A 498 20.08 4.98 3.08
N LEU A 499 19.88 4.22 2.00
CA LEU A 499 20.78 3.16 1.58
C LEU A 499 22.17 3.70 1.19
N ASN A 500 22.22 4.79 0.42
CA ASN A 500 23.45 5.50 0.06
C ASN A 500 24.22 5.92 1.31
N ASN A 501 23.55 6.62 2.23
CA ASN A 501 24.19 7.13 3.44
C ASN A 501 24.66 6.01 4.37
N ALA A 502 23.90 4.91 4.48
CA ALA A 502 24.36 3.73 5.21
C ALA A 502 25.63 3.11 4.60
N ALA A 503 25.77 3.14 3.27
CA ALA A 503 26.99 2.69 2.60
C ALA A 503 28.17 3.64 2.85
N CYS A 504 27.94 4.93 3.00
CA CYS A 504 28.95 5.91 3.39
C CYS A 504 29.40 5.74 4.84
N ASP A 505 28.46 5.48 5.76
CA ASP A 505 28.74 5.36 7.19
C ASP A 505 29.42 4.02 7.54
N ALA A 506 29.07 2.94 6.84
CA ALA A 506 29.54 1.59 7.14
C ALA A 506 29.96 0.80 5.87
N PRO A 507 30.91 1.29 5.07
CA PRO A 507 31.23 0.71 3.77
C PRO A 507 31.70 -0.75 3.83
N ALA A 508 32.37 -1.14 4.92
CA ALA A 508 32.79 -2.53 5.13
C ALA A 508 31.62 -3.52 5.12
N ALA A 509 30.45 -3.13 5.65
CA ALA A 509 29.26 -3.99 5.69
C ALA A 509 28.68 -4.25 4.28
N PHE A 510 28.83 -3.29 3.36
CA PHE A 510 28.38 -3.38 1.98
C PHE A 510 29.38 -4.11 1.08
N LYS A 511 30.68 -3.96 1.35
CA LYS A 511 31.75 -4.71 0.68
C LYS A 511 31.75 -6.19 1.02
N ALA A 512 31.32 -6.56 2.24
CA ALA A 512 31.25 -7.95 2.68
C ALA A 512 30.08 -8.75 2.08
N GLN A 513 29.15 -8.09 1.38
CA GLN A 513 28.01 -8.76 0.74
C GLN A 513 28.46 -9.54 -0.52
N PRO A 514 27.74 -10.62 -0.92
CA PRO A 514 28.04 -11.39 -2.13
C PRO A 514 28.05 -10.54 -3.41
N TRP A 515 27.31 -9.43 -3.39
CA TRP A 515 27.14 -8.49 -4.50
C TRP A 515 28.05 -7.26 -4.39
N ARG A 516 29.21 -7.40 -3.71
CA ARG A 516 30.26 -6.38 -3.48
C ARG A 516 29.97 -5.01 -4.12
N GLN A 517 29.18 -4.19 -3.44
CA GLN A 517 28.89 -2.84 -3.93
C GLN A 517 30.03 -1.92 -3.52
N CYS A 518 30.75 -1.39 -4.51
CA CYS A 518 31.72 -0.33 -4.29
C CYS A 518 30.98 1.00 -4.43
N HIS A 519 30.92 1.78 -3.36
CA HIS A 519 30.31 3.10 -3.41
C HIS A 519 31.33 4.07 -4.02
N PRO A 520 31.03 4.74 -5.16
CA PRO A 520 32.02 5.50 -5.92
C PRO A 520 32.54 6.73 -5.16
N ARG A 521 31.82 7.17 -4.13
CA ARG A 521 32.16 8.33 -3.29
C ARG A 521 32.55 7.92 -1.87
N GLU A 522 32.82 6.64 -1.63
CA GLU A 522 33.25 6.19 -0.31
C GLU A 522 34.50 6.95 0.17
N GLY A 523 34.44 7.47 1.40
CA GLY A 523 35.54 8.24 2.00
C GLY A 523 35.59 9.70 1.57
N GLU A 524 34.82 10.11 0.56
CA GLU A 524 34.71 11.51 0.16
C GLU A 524 33.78 12.27 1.11
N SER A 525 34.06 13.57 1.31
CA SER A 525 33.27 14.43 2.21
C SER A 525 31.82 14.62 1.77
N ASP A 526 31.54 14.34 0.49
CA ASP A 526 30.22 14.46 -0.13
C ASP A 526 29.59 13.09 -0.41
N CYS A 527 30.06 12.02 0.23
CA CYS A 527 29.49 10.68 0.07
C CYS A 527 28.00 10.65 0.43
N SER A 528 27.66 11.18 1.61
CA SER A 528 26.29 11.19 2.11
C SER A 528 25.48 12.31 1.47
N VAL A 529 24.24 11.99 1.12
CA VAL A 529 23.30 12.93 0.50
C VAL A 529 22.16 13.26 1.46
N ALA A 530 21.81 14.54 1.53
CA ALA A 530 20.64 15.01 2.25
C ALA A 530 19.70 15.73 1.28
N ALA A 531 18.40 15.55 1.45
CA ALA A 531 17.43 16.26 0.64
C ALA A 531 17.44 17.72 1.13
N PRO A 532 17.56 18.72 0.23
CA PRO A 532 17.58 20.12 0.63
C PRO A 532 16.26 20.57 1.27
N ARG A 533 15.19 19.81 1.06
CA ARG A 533 13.87 19.98 1.68
C ARG A 533 13.18 18.63 1.84
N ALA A 534 12.20 18.56 2.73
CA ALA A 534 11.33 17.39 2.84
C ALA A 534 10.50 17.20 1.56
N PHE A 535 10.25 15.95 1.20
CA PHE A 535 9.32 15.61 0.12
C PHE A 535 7.88 15.85 0.59
N SER A 536 7.13 16.65 -0.16
CA SER A 536 5.70 16.87 0.10
C SER A 536 4.88 15.89 -0.71
N PHE A 537 4.19 14.98 -0.02
CA PHE A 537 3.18 14.14 -0.65
C PHE A 537 1.84 14.87 -0.67
N ARG A 538 1.23 14.93 -1.86
CA ARG A 538 -0.12 15.46 -2.07
C ARG A 538 -0.98 14.35 -2.65
N THR A 539 -2.24 14.30 -2.24
CA THR A 539 -3.22 13.31 -2.68
C THR A 539 -4.24 13.94 -3.63
N GLY A 540 -5.13 13.14 -4.20
CA GLY A 540 -6.21 13.60 -5.06
C GLY A 540 -5.96 13.39 -6.55
N ARG A 541 -4.92 12.64 -6.93
CA ARG A 541 -4.74 12.25 -8.33
C ARG A 541 -5.92 11.41 -8.80
N ARG A 542 -6.23 11.52 -10.09
CA ARG A 542 -7.31 10.79 -10.74
C ARG A 542 -6.70 9.62 -11.47
N ASP A 543 -7.16 8.42 -11.20
CA ASP A 543 -6.81 7.28 -12.03
C ASP A 543 -7.44 7.47 -13.42
N CYS A 544 -6.74 7.00 -14.43
CA CYS A 544 -7.27 6.84 -15.76
C CYS A 544 -8.45 5.86 -15.75
N VAL A 545 -9.38 6.05 -16.68
CA VAL A 545 -10.38 5.01 -16.96
C VAL A 545 -9.69 3.97 -17.84
N SER A 546 -9.31 2.85 -17.21
CA SER A 546 -8.56 1.79 -17.87
C SER A 546 -9.27 1.23 -19.09
N THR A 547 -8.52 1.09 -20.18
CA THR A 547 -8.95 0.45 -21.44
C THR A 547 -8.27 -0.90 -21.67
N GLY A 548 -7.42 -1.34 -20.74
CA GLY A 548 -6.70 -2.61 -20.83
C GLY A 548 -7.46 -3.79 -20.24
N TYR A 549 -6.82 -4.96 -20.24
CA TYR A 549 -7.43 -6.20 -19.73
C TYR A 549 -7.59 -6.16 -18.21
N PRO A 550 -8.67 -6.77 -17.66
CA PRO A 550 -8.89 -6.81 -16.23
C PRO A 550 -7.72 -7.41 -15.45
N TRP A 551 -7.45 -6.85 -14.28
CA TRP A 551 -6.48 -7.41 -13.35
C TRP A 551 -7.03 -8.68 -12.69
N LYS A 552 -6.38 -9.82 -12.93
CA LYS A 552 -6.85 -11.16 -12.50
C LYS A 552 -8.31 -11.40 -12.97
N THR A 553 -9.06 -12.25 -12.27
CA THR A 553 -10.50 -12.46 -12.54
C THR A 553 -11.38 -11.37 -11.91
N THR A 554 -10.82 -10.19 -11.56
CA THR A 554 -11.60 -9.12 -10.92
C THR A 554 -12.29 -8.26 -11.97
N SER A 555 -13.43 -7.68 -11.61
CA SER A 555 -14.11 -6.64 -12.39
C SER A 555 -13.49 -5.25 -12.17
N SER A 556 -12.37 -5.14 -11.45
CA SER A 556 -11.73 -3.86 -11.18
C SER A 556 -11.05 -3.31 -12.44
N PRO A 557 -11.12 -1.98 -12.65
CA PRO A 557 -10.40 -1.32 -13.74
C PRO A 557 -8.90 -1.56 -13.60
N SER A 558 -8.27 -1.96 -14.70
CA SER A 558 -6.85 -2.32 -14.74
C SER A 558 -5.94 -1.10 -14.55
N PHE A 559 -4.64 -1.34 -14.36
CA PHE A 559 -3.57 -0.33 -14.44
C PHE A 559 -3.01 -0.21 -15.87
N MET A 560 -3.64 -0.89 -16.82
CA MET A 560 -3.26 -0.94 -18.22
C MET A 560 -4.11 0.03 -19.03
N THR A 561 -3.50 0.66 -20.03
CA THR A 561 -4.20 1.42 -21.07
C THR A 561 -3.68 1.03 -22.45
N ASN A 562 -4.55 1.12 -23.45
CA ASN A 562 -4.21 0.99 -24.87
C ASN A 562 -3.93 2.34 -25.55
N ARG A 563 -4.01 3.43 -24.79
CA ARG A 563 -3.67 4.77 -25.27
C ARG A 563 -2.15 4.88 -25.35
N THR A 564 -1.67 5.33 -26.51
CA THR A 564 -0.24 5.51 -26.77
C THR A 564 0.32 6.67 -25.96
N GLU A 565 1.40 6.42 -25.23
CA GLU A 565 2.20 7.45 -24.52
C GLU A 565 3.11 8.22 -25.50
N GLU A 566 3.33 9.51 -25.22
CA GLU A 566 4.31 10.32 -25.94
C GLU A 566 5.71 10.11 -25.33
N HIS A 567 6.57 9.39 -26.06
CA HIS A 567 7.95 9.12 -25.65
C HIS A 567 8.96 9.93 -26.46
N PRO A 568 10.17 10.18 -25.90
CA PRO A 568 11.25 10.77 -26.66
C PRO A 568 11.74 9.83 -27.77
N ASP A 569 12.18 10.40 -28.89
CA ASP A 569 12.80 9.64 -29.98
C ASP A 569 14.10 8.97 -29.49
N PRO A 570 14.21 7.63 -29.52
CA PRO A 570 15.40 6.92 -29.04
C PRO A 570 16.65 7.19 -29.88
N GLY A 571 16.52 7.72 -31.10
CA GLY A 571 17.63 8.13 -31.96
C GLY A 571 18.10 9.57 -31.75
N THR A 572 17.46 10.32 -30.84
CA THR A 572 17.76 11.74 -30.64
C THR A 572 19.03 11.97 -29.80
N ASN A 573 19.53 13.21 -29.81
CA ASN A 573 20.67 13.64 -29.01
C ASN A 573 20.24 14.50 -27.81
N GLY A 574 21.19 15.01 -27.03
CA GLY A 574 20.88 15.83 -25.86
C GLY A 574 19.99 17.05 -26.12
N HIS A 575 20.06 17.65 -27.31
CA HIS A 575 19.16 18.75 -27.68
C HIS A 575 17.70 18.27 -27.80
N GLY A 576 17.48 17.15 -28.50
CA GLY A 576 16.16 16.56 -28.61
C GLY A 576 15.61 16.05 -27.28
N THR A 577 16.47 15.59 -26.36
CA THR A 577 16.08 15.28 -24.99
C THR A 577 15.57 16.53 -24.28
N VAL A 578 16.33 17.63 -24.26
CA VAL A 578 15.90 18.89 -23.63
C VAL A 578 14.61 19.42 -24.26
N ASP A 579 14.46 19.33 -25.58
CA ASP A 579 13.24 19.76 -26.26
C ASP A 579 12.03 18.90 -25.89
N PHE A 580 12.19 17.58 -25.76
CA PHE A 580 11.14 16.70 -25.26
C PHE A 580 10.71 17.10 -23.85
N PHE A 581 11.64 17.22 -22.92
CA PHE A 581 11.31 17.57 -21.53
C PHE A 581 10.67 18.96 -21.41
N ARG A 582 11.13 19.93 -22.21
CA ARG A 582 10.51 21.27 -22.28
C ARG A 582 9.07 21.19 -22.79
N ARG A 583 8.80 20.44 -23.86
CA ARG A 583 7.45 20.33 -24.44
C ARG A 583 6.49 19.53 -23.54
N THR A 584 6.93 18.40 -23.01
CA THR A 584 6.07 17.46 -22.28
C THR A 584 5.85 17.88 -20.83
N PHE A 585 6.89 18.37 -20.15
CA PHE A 585 6.84 18.70 -18.72
C PHE A 585 7.02 20.19 -18.41
N GLY A 586 7.41 21.02 -19.39
CA GLY A 586 7.72 22.42 -19.14
C GLY A 586 9.05 22.64 -18.44
N PHE A 587 9.93 21.63 -18.41
CA PHE A 587 11.21 21.73 -17.71
C PHE A 587 12.21 22.63 -18.44
N THR A 588 12.99 23.37 -17.66
CA THR A 588 14.22 24.01 -18.10
C THR A 588 15.29 22.96 -18.41
N ALA A 589 16.36 23.39 -19.08
CA ALA A 589 17.52 22.52 -19.32
C ALA A 589 18.15 22.04 -18.00
N ARG A 590 18.19 22.89 -16.97
CA ARG A 590 18.71 22.53 -15.64
C ARG A 590 17.85 21.46 -14.98
N GLU A 591 16.53 21.61 -15.00
CA GLU A 591 15.61 20.60 -14.44
C GLU A 591 15.68 19.28 -15.22
N THR A 592 15.84 19.36 -16.54
CA THR A 592 16.04 18.17 -17.38
C THR A 592 17.30 17.41 -16.98
N VAL A 593 18.43 18.11 -16.76
CA VAL A 593 19.67 17.47 -16.30
C VAL A 593 19.54 16.94 -14.87
N ALA A 594 18.74 17.58 -14.02
CA ALA A 594 18.56 17.14 -12.63
C ALA A 594 17.70 15.88 -12.49
N VAL A 595 16.76 15.65 -13.42
CA VAL A 595 15.86 14.47 -13.38
C VAL A 595 16.41 13.26 -14.14
N MET A 596 17.38 13.48 -15.03
CA MET A 596 18.10 12.45 -15.80
C MET A 596 19.33 11.95 -15.03
#